data_AF-A0A8H3MDX9-F1
#
_entry.id   AF-A0A8H3MDX9-F1
#
_cell.length_a   1.000
_cell.length_b   1.000
_cell.length_c   1.000
_cell.angle_alpha   90.00
_cell.angle_beta   90.00
_cell.angle_gamma   90.00
#
_symmetry.space_group_name_H-M   'P 1'
#
loop_
_entity.id
_entity.type
_entity.pdbx_description
1 polymer ?
#
loop_
_entity_poly.entity_id
_entity_poly.type
_entity_poly.pdbx_seq_one_letter_code
_entity_poly.pdbx_strand_id
1 'polypeptide(L)'
;MTFELQYNETSRQYSIASSVSSVSNVLDELDRYLALQVDENVKLLIWWKAHKHKFPALAKISRNYLSIQVTSVACEQAFSVAGNTITKTRNRLNSEIARATLCAKSWIENGVGIL
;
A
#
# COMPACT_ATOMS: atom_id res chain seq x y z
N MET A 1 -25.52 38.60 -8.02
CA MET A 1 -24.07 38.48 -7.75
C MET A 1 -23.77 38.07 -6.31
N THR A 2 -24.53 38.51 -5.31
CA THR A 2 -24.36 38.15 -3.89
C THR A 2 -24.76 36.71 -3.52
N PHE A 3 -25.78 36.14 -4.17
CA PHE A 3 -26.26 34.76 -3.90
C PHE A 3 -25.22 33.67 -4.23
N GLU A 4 -24.48 33.81 -5.34
CA GLU A 4 -23.41 32.89 -5.74
C GLU A 4 -22.22 32.91 -4.77
N LEU A 5 -21.88 34.09 -4.25
CA LEU A 5 -20.80 34.25 -3.28
C LEU A 5 -21.13 33.53 -1.96
N GLN A 6 -22.37 33.66 -1.47
CA GLN A 6 -22.84 32.98 -0.26
C GLN A 6 -22.82 31.44 -0.40
N TYR A 7 -23.22 30.91 -1.55
CA TYR A 7 -23.22 29.48 -1.82
C TYR A 7 -21.80 28.88 -1.86
N ASN A 8 -20.87 29.57 -2.51
CA ASN A 8 -19.46 29.17 -2.56
C ASN A 8 -18.82 29.20 -1.16
N GLU A 9 -19.14 30.22 -0.35
CA GLU A 9 -18.62 30.34 1.02
C GLU A 9 -19.16 29.23 1.94
N THR A 10 -20.44 28.89 1.82
CA THR A 10 -21.07 27.77 2.56
C THR A 10 -20.46 26.43 2.16
N SER A 11 -20.23 26.21 0.87
CA SER A 11 -19.60 25.00 0.33
C SER A 11 -18.16 24.83 0.83
N ARG A 12 -17.40 25.94 0.89
CA ARG A 12 -16.05 25.97 1.46
C ARG A 12 -16.05 25.66 2.96
N GLN A 13 -16.96 26.26 3.72
CA GLN A 13 -17.09 25.99 5.16
C GLN A 13 -17.42 24.52 5.44
N TYR A 14 -18.34 23.92 4.67
CA TYR A 14 -18.67 22.49 4.78
C TYR A 14 -17.47 21.59 4.45
N SER A 15 -16.72 21.91 3.39
CA SER A 15 -15.51 21.17 3.01
C SER A 15 -14.42 21.24 4.09
N ILE A 16 -14.22 22.41 4.70
CA ILE A 16 -13.28 22.59 5.81
C ILE A 16 -13.74 21.78 7.03
N ALA A 17 -15.00 21.89 7.44
CA ALA A 17 -15.54 21.14 8.58
C ALA A 17 -15.46 19.62 8.38
N SER A 18 -15.75 19.14 7.16
CA SER A 18 -15.57 17.73 6.78
C SER A 18 -14.10 17.30 6.83
N SER A 19 -13.17 18.18 6.45
CA SER A 19 -11.73 17.89 6.50
C SER A 19 -11.21 17.86 7.94
N VAL A 20 -11.63 18.81 8.78
CA VAL A 20 -11.27 18.89 10.20
C VAL A 20 -11.80 17.68 10.99
N SER A 21 -13.06 17.31 10.77
CA SER A 21 -13.64 16.10 11.38
C SER A 21 -12.91 14.83 10.93
N SER A 22 -12.56 14.72 9.65
CA SER A 22 -11.75 13.61 9.13
C SER A 22 -10.38 13.52 9.80
N VAL A 23 -9.67 14.64 9.95
CA VAL A 23 -8.37 14.68 10.66
C VAL A 23 -8.53 14.28 12.13
N SER A 24 -9.55 14.80 12.80
CA SER A 24 -9.82 14.47 14.22
C SER A 24 -10.06 12.97 14.41
N ASN A 25 -10.83 12.34 13.52
CA ASN A 25 -11.06 10.90 13.54
C ASN A 25 -9.78 10.07 13.39
N VAL A 26 -8.81 10.55 12.59
CA VAL A 26 -7.51 9.87 12.40
C VAL A 26 -6.62 10.04 13.63
N LEU A 27 -6.65 11.19 14.30
CA LEU A 27 -5.92 11.41 15.55
C LEU A 27 -6.48 10.52 16.67
N ASP A 28 -7.80 10.47 16.81
CA ASP A 28 -8.46 9.57 17.78
C ASP A 28 -8.17 8.09 17.49
N GLU A 29 -8.02 7.73 16.22
CA GLU A 29 -7.58 6.39 15.80
C GLU A 29 -6.14 6.10 16.22
N LEU A 30 -5.24 7.06 16.04
CA LEU A 30 -3.84 6.98 16.44
C LEU A 30 -3.68 6.85 17.95
N ASP A 31 -4.36 7.68 18.73
CA ASP A 31 -4.27 7.64 20.19
C ASP A 31 -4.75 6.30 20.74
N ARG A 32 -5.86 5.77 20.20
CA ARG A 32 -6.35 4.42 20.54
C ARG A 32 -5.35 3.32 20.20
N TYR A 33 -4.63 3.45 19.08
CA TYR A 33 -3.62 2.48 18.69
C TYR A 33 -2.40 2.53 19.61
N LEU A 34 -1.91 3.73 19.95
CA LEU A 34 -0.75 3.93 20.82
C LEU A 34 -1.01 3.49 22.27
N ALA A 35 -2.27 3.48 22.71
CA ALA A 35 -2.67 2.98 24.01
C ALA A 35 -2.69 1.44 24.11
N LEU A 36 -2.56 0.70 23.00
CA LEU A 36 -2.53 -0.76 23.01
C LEU A 36 -1.18 -1.29 23.50
N GLN A 37 -1.23 -2.37 24.28
CA GLN A 37 -0.05 -3.17 24.57
C GLN A 37 0.15 -4.16 23.42
N VAL A 38 1.35 -4.14 22.81
CA VAL A 38 1.70 -4.98 21.66
C VAL A 38 2.71 -6.04 22.10
N ASP A 39 2.44 -7.29 21.72
CA ASP A 39 3.36 -8.41 21.85
C ASP A 39 4.42 -8.36 20.73
N GLU A 40 5.68 -8.62 21.06
CA GLU A 40 6.81 -8.56 20.14
C GLU A 40 6.75 -9.62 19.02
N ASN A 41 6.00 -10.72 19.21
CA ASN A 41 5.96 -11.84 18.26
C ASN A 41 4.82 -11.78 17.23
N VAL A 42 4.24 -10.60 17.00
CA VAL A 42 3.08 -10.45 16.11
C VAL A 42 3.48 -10.32 14.65
N LYS A 43 2.87 -11.14 13.78
CA LYS A 43 2.93 -10.95 12.32
C LYS A 43 2.15 -9.67 11.93
N LEU A 44 2.86 -8.55 11.81
CA LEU A 44 2.29 -7.21 11.63
C LEU A 44 1.25 -7.09 10.51
N LEU A 45 1.52 -7.63 9.32
CA LEU A 45 0.58 -7.58 8.18
C LEU A 45 -0.74 -8.31 8.47
N ILE A 46 -0.67 -9.43 9.19
CA ILE A 46 -1.86 -10.21 9.58
C ILE A 46 -2.64 -9.45 10.66
N TRP A 47 -1.94 -8.84 11.61
CA TRP A 47 -2.55 -8.04 12.66
C TRP A 47 -3.33 -6.86 12.09
N TRP A 48 -2.72 -6.09 11.18
CA TRP A 48 -3.39 -4.97 10.50
C TRP A 48 -4.57 -5.43 9.64
N LYS A 49 -4.47 -6.61 9.00
CA LYS A 49 -5.60 -7.20 8.27
C LYS A 49 -6.77 -7.53 9.18
N ALA A 50 -6.51 -8.06 10.38
CA ALA A 50 -7.54 -8.37 11.37
C ALA A 50 -8.16 -7.11 12.00
N HIS A 51 -7.37 -6.05 12.18
CA HIS A 51 -7.80 -4.83 12.87
C HIS A 51 -8.24 -3.69 11.95
N LYS A 52 -8.31 -3.92 10.63
CA LYS A 52 -8.71 -2.91 9.62
C LYS A 52 -10.03 -2.20 9.89
N HIS A 53 -10.96 -2.85 10.59
CA HIS A 53 -12.26 -2.28 10.93
C HIS A 53 -12.18 -1.33 12.14
N LYS A 54 -11.25 -1.59 13.07
CA LYS A 54 -11.02 -0.75 14.25
C LYS A 54 -10.13 0.45 13.94
N PHE A 55 -9.19 0.25 13.02
CA PHE A 55 -8.20 1.22 12.59
C PHE A 55 -8.17 1.33 11.05
N PRO A 56 -9.20 1.93 10.41
CA PRO A 56 -9.31 1.98 8.96
C PRO A 56 -8.25 2.86 8.28
N ALA A 57 -7.91 4.02 8.84
CA ALA A 57 -6.93 4.92 8.25
C ALA A 57 -5.52 4.36 8.44
N LEU A 58 -5.18 3.93 9.66
CA LEU A 58 -3.88 3.37 10.00
C LEU A 58 -3.66 2.04 9.29
N ALA A 59 -4.64 1.14 9.19
CA ALA A 59 -4.45 -0.12 8.46
C ALA A 59 -4.10 0.11 6.98
N LYS A 60 -4.66 1.15 6.36
CA LYS A 60 -4.33 1.50 4.97
C LYS A 60 -2.90 2.02 4.85
N ILE A 61 -2.47 2.89 5.77
CA ILE A 61 -1.10 3.42 5.84
C ILE A 61 -0.11 2.29 6.11
N SER A 62 -0.35 1.52 7.17
CA SER A 62 0.48 0.40 7.61
C SER A 62 0.64 -0.65 6.53
N ARG A 63 -0.41 -0.99 5.78
CA ARG A 63 -0.30 -1.91 4.63
C ARG A 63 0.68 -1.39 3.58
N ASN A 64 0.64 -0.09 3.27
CA ASN A 64 1.54 0.48 2.28
C ASN A 64 2.99 0.44 2.78
N TYR A 65 3.25 0.87 4.01
CA TYR A 65 4.61 0.91 4.57
C TYR A 65 5.19 -0.49 4.82
N LEU A 66 4.42 -1.41 5.39
CA LEU A 66 4.87 -2.76 5.70
C LEU A 66 4.98 -3.68 4.48
N SER A 67 4.38 -3.29 3.35
CA SER A 67 4.55 -4.00 2.07
C SER A 67 5.87 -3.67 1.37
N ILE A 68 6.54 -2.58 1.78
CA ILE A 68 7.85 -2.21 1.25
C ILE A 68 8.87 -3.15 1.89
N GLN A 69 9.63 -3.83 1.05
CA GLN A 69 10.72 -4.68 1.50
C GLN A 69 11.85 -3.78 2.02
N VAL A 70 12.25 -3.97 3.27
CA VAL A 70 13.30 -3.16 3.92
C VAL A 70 14.68 -3.43 3.33
N THR A 71 14.87 -4.58 2.67
CA THR A 71 16.19 -5.03 2.17
C THR A 71 16.24 -5.10 0.65
N SER A 72 17.42 -4.86 0.08
CA SER A 72 17.70 -5.08 -1.35
C SER A 72 17.64 -6.55 -1.76
N VAL A 73 17.56 -7.48 -0.80
CA VAL A 73 17.59 -8.94 -1.02
C VAL A 73 16.55 -9.38 -2.03
N ALA A 74 15.36 -8.78 -2.03
CA ALA A 74 14.33 -9.15 -3.00
C ALA A 74 14.61 -8.62 -4.41
N CYS A 75 15.26 -7.45 -4.51
CA CYS A 75 15.77 -6.97 -5.78
C CYS A 75 16.89 -7.89 -6.28
N GLU A 76 17.84 -8.27 -5.43
CA GLU A 76 18.93 -9.21 -5.75
C GLU A 76 18.40 -10.58 -6.17
N GLN A 77 17.39 -11.10 -5.48
CA GLN A 77 16.70 -12.34 -5.85
C GLN A 77 16.01 -12.19 -7.22
N ALA A 78 15.30 -11.09 -7.46
CA ALA A 78 14.68 -10.81 -8.75
C ALA A 78 15.73 -10.73 -9.88
N PHE A 79 16.88 -10.09 -9.63
CA PHE A 79 18.00 -10.03 -10.58
C PHE A 79 18.66 -11.39 -10.81
N SER A 80 18.80 -12.21 -9.78
CA SER A 80 19.33 -13.57 -9.89
C SER A 80 18.40 -14.47 -10.72
N VAL A 81 17.08 -14.42 -10.46
CA VAL A 81 16.08 -15.14 -11.26
C VAL A 81 16.04 -14.64 -12.70
N ALA A 82 16.16 -13.33 -12.91
CA ALA A 82 16.28 -12.74 -14.23
C ALA A 82 17.53 -13.22 -14.97
N GLY A 83 18.69 -13.25 -14.31
CA GLY A 83 19.95 -13.76 -14.87
C GLY A 83 19.89 -15.22 -15.29
N ASN A 84 19.16 -16.06 -14.54
CA ASN A 84 18.95 -17.46 -14.92
C ASN A 84 17.89 -17.65 -16.03
N THR A 85 16.83 -16.83 -16.03
CA THR A 85 15.73 -16.92 -17.00
C THR A 85 16.11 -16.32 -18.36
N ILE A 86 16.98 -15.30 -18.37
CA ILE A 86 17.64 -14.75 -19.56
C ILE A 86 18.92 -15.57 -19.80
N THR A 87 18.76 -16.87 -20.05
CA THR A 87 19.89 -17.75 -20.36
C THR A 87 20.41 -17.48 -21.78
N LYS A 88 21.65 -17.91 -22.09
CA LYS A 88 22.34 -17.75 -23.39
C LYS A 88 21.51 -18.16 -24.63
N THR A 89 20.43 -18.91 -24.45
CA THR A 89 19.50 -19.40 -25.48
C THR A 89 18.40 -18.40 -25.87
N ARG A 90 18.17 -17.32 -25.10
CA ARG A 90 17.14 -16.28 -25.36
C ARG A 90 17.70 -14.84 -25.35
N ASN A 91 18.89 -14.64 -25.91
CA ASN A 91 19.63 -13.35 -25.88
C ASN A 91 19.05 -12.21 -26.75
N ARG A 92 17.93 -12.42 -27.46
CA ARG A 92 17.27 -11.39 -28.30
C ARG A 92 15.95 -10.87 -27.71
N LEU A 93 15.72 -11.01 -26.42
CA LEU A 93 14.57 -10.36 -25.78
C LEU A 93 14.89 -8.88 -25.53
N ASN A 94 13.96 -8.02 -25.95
CA ASN A 94 13.92 -6.64 -25.49
C ASN A 94 13.71 -6.63 -23.95
N SER A 95 14.30 -5.67 -23.25
CA SER A 95 14.20 -5.51 -21.78
C SER A 95 12.76 -5.51 -21.30
N GLU A 96 11.85 -4.89 -22.08
CA GLU A 96 10.41 -4.88 -21.78
C GLU A 96 9.78 -6.27 -21.80
N ILE A 97 10.13 -7.11 -22.78
CA ILE A 97 9.60 -8.46 -22.90
C ILE A 97 10.18 -9.36 -21.80
N ALA A 98 11.46 -9.17 -21.47
CA ALA A 98 12.11 -9.90 -20.39
C ALA A 98 11.45 -9.59 -19.04
N ARG A 99 11.20 -8.30 -18.76
CA ARG A 99 10.47 -7.83 -17.57
C ARG A 99 9.06 -8.40 -17.52
N ALA A 100 8.30 -8.30 -18.60
CA ALA A 100 6.93 -8.82 -18.66
C ALA A 100 6.87 -10.34 -18.41
N THR A 101 7.81 -11.10 -18.97
CA THR A 101 7.89 -12.56 -18.78
C THR A 101 8.24 -12.91 -17.33
N LEU A 102 9.18 -12.19 -16.72
CA LEU A 102 9.57 -12.38 -15.31
C LEU A 102 8.42 -12.05 -14.36
N CYS A 103 7.73 -10.92 -14.58
CA CYS A 103 6.55 -10.53 -13.81
C CYS A 103 5.43 -11.55 -13.94
N ALA A 104 5.11 -11.98 -15.17
CA ALA A 104 4.06 -12.97 -15.41
C ALA A 104 4.34 -14.30 -14.70
N LYS A 105 5.59 -14.80 -14.78
CA LYS A 105 6.01 -16.00 -14.05
C LYS A 105 5.85 -15.83 -12.54
N SER A 106 6.37 -14.74 -11.98
CA SER A 106 6.28 -14.43 -10.55
C SER A 106 4.82 -14.33 -10.08
N TRP A 107 3.93 -13.69 -10.84
CA TRP A 107 2.52 -13.56 -10.47
C TRP A 107 1.76 -14.88 -10.52
N ILE A 108 2.06 -15.76 -11.48
CA ILE A 108 1.47 -17.11 -11.54
C ILE A 108 1.93 -17.93 -10.32
N GLU A 109 3.22 -17.90 -9.99
CA GLU A 109 3.78 -18.62 -8.83
C GLU A 109 3.22 -18.10 -7.50
N ASN A 110 2.95 -16.80 -7.39
CA ASN A 110 2.39 -16.17 -6.19
C ASN A 110 0.84 -16.12 -6.19
N GLY A 111 0.16 -16.64 -7.22
CA GLY A 111 -1.31 -16.64 -7.32
C GLY A 111 -1.94 -15.25 -7.43
N VAL A 112 -1.20 -14.23 -7.88
CA VAL A 112 -1.64 -12.82 -7.94
C VAL A 112 -2.49 -12.53 -9.19
N GLY A 113 -2.53 -13.44 -10.17
CA GLY A 113 -3.17 -13.23 -11.47
C GLY A 113 -4.21 -14.27 -11.92
N ILE A 114 -4.65 -15.17 -11.05
CA ILE A 114 -5.71 -16.14 -11.36
C ILE A 114 -6.95 -15.73 -10.55
N LEU A 115 -7.97 -15.21 -11.24
CA LEU A 115 -9.33 -15.07 -10.73
C LEU A 115 -9.99 -16.45 -10.63
#